data_AF-A0A098DP80-F1
#
_entry.id   AF-A0A098DP80-F1
#
_cell.length_a   1.000
_cell.length_b   1.000
_cell.length_c   1.000
_cell.angle_alpha   90.00
_cell.angle_beta   90.00
_cell.angle_gamma   90.00
#
_symmetry.space_group_name_H-M   'P 1'
#
loop_
_entity.id
_entity.type
_entity.pdbx_description
1 polymer ?
#
loop_
_entity_poly.entity_id
_entity_poly.type
_entity_poly.pdbx_seq_one_letter_code
_entity_poly.pdbx_strand_id
1 'polypeptide(L)'
;MSSQENTEEGKKSLILNAFVEMCSGHQSPGLWRHPDDQSWRFTDIEHWTDLAKLLEEAKFHGIFIADVLGGYDVYKKSLDPAIISGAQWPVTEPLSVIPAMAAVTKNISFGVTVSTTYEQPFHLARRLSTLDHLTKGRVGWNIVTSYLDSAARNLGREEQLSHDERYAIAEEYLEVMYKLFQSSWRDDAVRLDREAGIYTDPSRVREIGHKGKYFNVAGPHIVNPSPQRTPLLLQAGASKAGKLFAAQHAEAIFTSAHAPAVAKKNIAEIRQTAKDTFNRNPNNIKVLALVTPILGRTEEEAKAKYDDYKQYASLEGALSLFGGWTGMDLNQYGDDEELRQVESNAVKSTVEGYARFSPVNSKWTKHTVAEHVSLGGNGPLLVGTPTQVADSLEEWVTEAGVDGFNFGYVLFPQSFKDISDLLIPELRSRGLFWDDYAVPGGTYRENFYGIPGQKYPLEEHVASSHLWSFELGEHHIGGDFEDNDVSKQELVSIIDDAVGNPDVLDEGSGDSAAEVCLA
;
A
#
# COMPACT_ATOMS: atom_id res chain seq x y z
N MET A 1 36.13 9.42 -28.84
CA MET A 1 35.83 10.87 -28.91
C MET A 1 34.32 10.95 -29.05
N SER A 2 33.59 11.02 -27.94
CA SER A 2 33.30 12.25 -27.14
C SER A 2 31.97 12.84 -27.59
N SER A 3 30.98 12.64 -26.72
CA SER A 3 29.89 13.56 -26.34
C SER A 3 28.96 12.75 -25.40
N GLN A 4 29.35 12.46 -24.15
CA GLN A 4 29.08 13.35 -23.02
C GLN A 4 28.30 14.60 -23.39
N GLU A 5 26.98 14.45 -23.51
CA GLU A 5 26.06 15.51 -23.10
C GLU A 5 25.67 15.22 -21.66
N ASN A 6 26.22 16.03 -20.75
CA ASN A 6 25.64 16.28 -19.44
C ASN A 6 24.24 16.86 -19.69
N THR A 7 23.21 16.02 -19.65
CA THR A 7 21.87 16.50 -19.34
C THR A 7 21.85 16.75 -17.83
N GLU A 8 21.53 17.98 -17.40
CA GLU A 8 21.08 18.24 -16.04
C GLU A 8 20.14 17.11 -15.62
N GLU A 9 20.44 16.39 -14.54
CA GLU A 9 19.55 15.33 -14.03
C GLU A 9 18.18 15.98 -13.77
N GLY A 10 17.23 15.76 -14.68
CA GLY A 10 15.89 16.30 -14.56
C GLY A 10 15.30 15.86 -13.23
N LYS A 11 14.76 16.82 -12.45
CA LYS A 11 14.12 16.52 -11.18
C LYS A 11 13.02 15.47 -11.38
N LYS A 12 13.00 14.50 -10.47
CA LYS A 12 12.02 13.40 -10.47
C LYS A 12 10.62 13.93 -10.17
N SER A 13 9.66 13.66 -11.06
CA SER A 13 8.25 13.96 -10.79
C SER A 13 7.71 13.02 -9.70
N LEU A 14 7.07 13.59 -8.69
CA LEU A 14 6.58 12.88 -7.52
C LEU A 14 5.25 12.18 -7.79
N ILE A 15 5.15 10.94 -7.32
CA ILE A 15 3.91 10.16 -7.34
C ILE A 15 3.06 10.51 -6.13
N LEU A 16 1.93 11.20 -6.33
CA LEU A 16 1.10 11.70 -5.22
C LEU A 16 -0.24 10.98 -5.18
N ASN A 17 -0.54 10.34 -4.05
CA ASN A 17 -1.83 9.72 -3.78
C ASN A 17 -2.50 10.35 -2.56
N ALA A 18 -3.83 10.34 -2.53
CA ALA A 18 -4.58 10.57 -1.30
C ALA A 18 -4.68 9.26 -0.51
N PHE A 19 -4.27 9.25 0.75
CA PHE A 19 -4.35 8.09 1.63
C PHE A 19 -5.58 8.18 2.52
N VAL A 20 -6.56 7.32 2.22
CA VAL A 20 -7.88 7.32 2.82
C VAL A 20 -8.26 5.89 3.21
N GLU A 21 -9.32 5.76 3.98
CA GLU A 21 -9.93 4.49 4.32
C GLU A 21 -11.44 4.73 4.36
N MET A 22 -12.24 3.70 4.12
CA MET A 22 -13.70 3.82 4.20
C MET A 22 -14.21 3.80 5.65
N CYS A 23 -13.71 4.76 6.43
CA CYS A 23 -14.02 5.00 7.82
C CYS A 23 -13.84 6.50 8.12
N SER A 24 -14.31 6.92 9.29
CA SER A 24 -13.84 8.15 9.93
C SER A 24 -12.55 7.87 10.70
N GLY A 25 -11.74 8.90 10.99
CA GLY A 25 -10.62 8.80 11.93
C GLY A 25 -9.53 7.81 11.53
N HIS A 26 -9.17 7.77 10.23
CA HIS A 26 -8.18 6.85 9.66
C HIS A 26 -6.80 6.95 10.33
N GLN A 27 -6.12 8.11 10.20
CA GLN A 27 -4.80 8.39 10.80
C GLN A 27 -4.86 9.49 11.87
N SER A 28 -6.02 10.13 12.03
CA SER A 28 -6.23 11.23 13.00
C SER A 28 -7.55 10.98 13.74
N PRO A 29 -7.56 10.12 14.78
CA PRO A 29 -8.79 9.74 15.46
C PRO A 29 -9.40 10.91 16.27
N GLY A 30 -10.73 10.97 16.33
CA GLY A 30 -11.47 12.02 17.06
C GLY A 30 -11.81 13.29 16.28
N LEU A 31 -11.22 13.49 15.10
CA LEU A 31 -11.36 14.71 14.30
C LEU A 31 -12.77 14.89 13.71
N TRP A 32 -13.59 13.84 13.65
CA TRP A 32 -15.02 13.93 13.29
C TRP A 32 -15.82 14.91 14.15
N ARG A 33 -15.31 15.25 15.34
CA ARG A 33 -15.91 16.24 16.24
C ARG A 33 -15.67 17.69 15.80
N HIS A 34 -14.67 17.91 14.95
CA HIS A 34 -14.40 19.25 14.42
C HIS A 34 -15.58 19.67 13.50
N PRO A 35 -16.12 20.90 13.64
CA PRO A 35 -17.34 21.31 12.95
C PRO A 35 -17.25 21.27 11.42
N ASP A 36 -16.05 21.44 10.87
CA ASP A 36 -15.81 21.39 9.42
C ASP A 36 -15.42 19.99 8.90
N ASP A 37 -15.27 18.99 9.77
CA ASP A 37 -14.95 17.63 9.33
C ASP A 37 -16.15 16.95 8.66
N GLN A 38 -15.86 16.22 7.59
CA GLN A 38 -16.83 15.46 6.82
C GLN A 38 -16.42 13.99 6.61
N SER A 39 -15.41 13.50 7.33
CA SER A 39 -14.97 12.11 7.24
C SER A 39 -16.06 11.13 7.70
N TRP A 40 -16.93 11.55 8.62
CA TRP A 40 -18.11 10.79 9.06
C TRP A 40 -19.11 10.46 7.94
N ARG A 41 -19.02 11.13 6.78
CA ARG A 41 -19.84 10.88 5.60
C ARG A 41 -19.32 9.74 4.71
N PHE A 42 -18.36 8.94 5.18
CA PHE A 42 -17.74 7.86 4.39
C PHE A 42 -18.74 6.80 3.85
N THR A 43 -19.98 6.76 4.35
CA THR A 43 -21.06 5.91 3.82
C THR A 43 -21.89 6.56 2.71
N ASP A 44 -21.70 7.85 2.43
CA ASP A 44 -22.33 8.58 1.32
C ASP A 44 -21.52 8.38 0.03
N ILE A 45 -22.18 8.11 -1.08
CA ILE A 45 -21.49 7.98 -2.39
C ILE A 45 -20.91 9.33 -2.87
N GLU A 46 -21.55 10.45 -2.50
CA GLU A 46 -21.10 11.80 -2.82
C GLU A 46 -19.77 12.14 -2.15
N HIS A 47 -19.51 11.63 -0.93
CA HIS A 47 -18.24 11.82 -0.23
C HIS A 47 -17.05 11.37 -1.09
N TRP A 48 -17.18 10.19 -1.72
CA TRP A 48 -16.14 9.59 -2.54
C TRP A 48 -16.07 10.18 -3.95
N THR A 49 -17.23 10.42 -4.58
CA THR A 49 -17.25 11.00 -5.93
C THR A 49 -16.76 12.44 -5.96
N ASP A 50 -17.00 13.22 -4.91
CA ASP A 50 -16.48 14.58 -4.80
C ASP A 50 -14.99 14.60 -4.47
N LEU A 51 -14.50 13.68 -3.63
CA LEU A 51 -13.06 13.48 -3.42
C LEU A 51 -12.35 13.15 -4.74
N ALA A 52 -12.89 12.21 -5.52
CA ALA A 52 -12.26 11.77 -6.76
C ALA A 52 -12.15 12.90 -7.80
N LYS A 53 -13.18 13.75 -7.91
CA LYS A 53 -13.13 14.95 -8.77
C LYS A 53 -12.09 15.95 -8.28
N LEU A 54 -12.10 16.26 -6.97
CA LEU A 54 -11.14 17.18 -6.35
C LEU A 54 -9.70 16.77 -6.66
N LEU A 55 -9.40 15.48 -6.45
CA LEU A 55 -8.05 14.95 -6.63
C LEU A 55 -7.64 14.85 -8.11
N GLU A 56 -8.57 14.51 -9.03
CA GLU A 56 -8.27 14.50 -10.46
C GLU A 56 -8.04 15.92 -11.01
N GLU A 57 -8.79 16.92 -10.53
CA GLU A 57 -8.55 18.33 -10.87
C GLU A 57 -7.15 18.79 -10.41
N ALA A 58 -6.75 18.36 -9.22
CA ALA A 58 -5.41 18.57 -8.67
C ALA A 58 -4.31 17.70 -9.32
N LYS A 59 -4.67 16.80 -10.24
CA LYS A 59 -3.78 15.89 -10.98
C LYS A 59 -3.10 14.83 -10.13
N PHE A 60 -3.70 14.41 -9.01
CA PHE A 60 -3.19 13.27 -8.23
C PHE A 60 -3.08 12.01 -9.09
N HIS A 61 -2.09 11.17 -8.79
CA HIS A 61 -1.91 9.88 -9.47
C HIS A 61 -3.04 8.92 -9.09
N GLY A 62 -3.39 8.89 -7.80
CA GLY A 62 -4.42 7.99 -7.33
C GLY A 62 -5.02 8.31 -5.97
N ILE A 63 -6.04 7.52 -5.65
CA ILE A 63 -6.64 7.40 -4.33
C ILE A 63 -6.22 6.03 -3.80
N PHE A 64 -5.48 6.03 -2.70
CA PHE A 64 -5.09 4.81 -1.99
C PHE A 64 -6.08 4.60 -0.85
N ILE A 65 -6.90 3.56 -0.96
CA ILE A 65 -7.94 3.19 -0.01
C ILE A 65 -7.43 2.01 0.83
N ALA A 66 -7.02 2.31 2.06
CA ALA A 66 -6.69 1.31 3.08
C ALA A 66 -7.94 0.52 3.51
N ASP A 67 -7.71 -0.61 4.18
CA ASP A 67 -8.78 -1.45 4.72
C ASP A 67 -8.25 -2.34 5.84
N VAL A 68 -9.13 -2.62 6.80
CA VAL A 68 -8.93 -3.60 7.87
C VAL A 68 -10.16 -4.47 8.03
N LEU A 69 -9.95 -5.75 8.34
CA LEU A 69 -11.03 -6.73 8.53
C LEU A 69 -11.37 -6.97 10.01
N GLY A 70 -10.78 -6.20 10.91
CA GLY A 70 -10.94 -6.32 12.36
C GLY A 70 -10.90 -4.95 13.02
N GLY A 71 -11.44 -4.85 14.24
CA GLY A 71 -11.32 -3.66 15.06
C GLY A 71 -10.05 -3.66 15.92
N TYR A 72 -9.65 -2.47 16.38
CA TYR A 72 -8.45 -2.23 17.18
C TYR A 72 -8.68 -2.51 18.68
N ASP A 73 -8.60 -3.79 19.08
CA ASP A 73 -8.95 -4.26 20.43
C ASP A 73 -7.75 -4.58 21.35
N VAL A 74 -6.52 -4.28 20.94
CA VAL A 74 -5.31 -4.52 21.74
C VAL A 74 -5.26 -3.62 22.97
N TYR A 75 -5.41 -2.30 22.78
CA TYR A 75 -5.33 -1.34 23.87
C TYR A 75 -6.49 -1.53 24.84
N LYS A 76 -6.20 -1.62 26.15
CA LYS A 76 -7.18 -1.94 27.21
C LYS A 76 -7.92 -3.28 27.01
N LYS A 77 -7.49 -4.11 26.06
CA LYS A 77 -8.19 -5.34 25.65
C LYS A 77 -9.67 -5.08 25.33
N SER A 78 -9.97 -3.93 24.71
CA SER A 78 -11.33 -3.50 24.39
C SER A 78 -11.37 -2.72 23.08
N LEU A 79 -12.48 -2.87 22.35
CA LEU A 79 -12.79 -2.03 21.19
C LEU A 79 -13.30 -0.64 21.59
N ASP A 80 -13.69 -0.41 22.84
CA ASP A 80 -14.35 0.83 23.26
C ASP A 80 -13.57 2.10 22.87
N PRO A 81 -12.24 2.19 23.05
CA PRO A 81 -11.48 3.36 22.64
C PRO A 81 -11.59 3.65 21.14
N ALA A 82 -11.53 2.62 20.29
CA ALA A 82 -11.72 2.75 18.84
C ALA A 82 -13.14 3.20 18.52
N ILE A 83 -14.15 2.56 19.11
CA ILE A 83 -15.58 2.85 18.89
C ILE A 83 -15.91 4.30 19.26
N ILE A 84 -15.46 4.76 20.44
CA ILE A 84 -15.77 6.11 20.95
C ILE A 84 -15.08 7.18 20.11
N SER A 85 -13.83 6.94 19.70
CA SER A 85 -13.03 7.92 18.97
C SER A 85 -13.28 7.92 17.47
N GLY A 86 -13.92 6.88 16.95
CA GLY A 86 -14.03 6.62 15.52
C GLY A 86 -12.68 6.27 14.91
N ALA A 87 -11.78 5.58 15.62
CA ALA A 87 -10.48 5.18 15.09
C ALA A 87 -10.63 3.93 14.23
N GLN A 88 -10.70 4.12 12.91
CA GLN A 88 -10.96 3.06 11.92
C GLN A 88 -12.20 2.19 12.26
N TRP A 89 -13.19 2.82 12.91
CA TRP A 89 -14.41 2.15 13.31
C TRP A 89 -15.62 3.10 13.24
N PRO A 90 -16.75 2.70 12.61
CA PRO A 90 -16.89 1.53 11.75
C PRO A 90 -16.13 1.71 10.43
N VAL A 91 -15.86 0.60 9.74
CA VAL A 91 -15.21 0.56 8.41
C VAL A 91 -16.10 -0.21 7.42
N THR A 92 -16.14 0.24 6.15
CA THR A 92 -16.88 -0.43 5.06
C THR A 92 -15.96 -0.96 3.97
N GLU A 93 -16.44 -1.94 3.20
CA GLU A 93 -15.66 -2.62 2.16
C GLU A 93 -15.24 -1.67 1.00
N PRO A 94 -13.94 -1.63 0.63
CA PRO A 94 -13.38 -0.58 -0.22
C PRO A 94 -13.59 -0.75 -1.73
N LEU A 95 -13.84 -1.96 -2.24
CA LEU A 95 -13.97 -2.19 -3.70
C LEU A 95 -15.28 -1.61 -4.24
N SER A 96 -16.34 -1.64 -3.44
CA SER A 96 -17.70 -1.32 -3.89
C SER A 96 -17.89 0.14 -4.31
N VAL A 97 -17.09 1.06 -3.81
CA VAL A 97 -17.21 2.50 -4.13
C VAL A 97 -16.41 2.92 -5.37
N ILE A 98 -15.44 2.10 -5.81
CA ILE A 98 -14.57 2.40 -6.94
C ILE A 98 -15.34 2.68 -8.24
N PRO A 99 -16.37 1.89 -8.63
CA PRO A 99 -17.13 2.19 -9.86
C PRO A 99 -17.80 3.57 -9.86
N ALA A 100 -18.23 4.06 -8.68
CA ALA A 100 -18.84 5.37 -8.56
C ALA A 100 -17.83 6.49 -8.80
N MET A 101 -16.66 6.42 -8.15
CA MET A 101 -15.56 7.35 -8.37
C MET A 101 -15.06 7.29 -9.82
N ALA A 102 -14.93 6.08 -10.37
CA ALA A 102 -14.47 5.87 -11.74
C ALA A 102 -15.43 6.47 -12.78
N ALA A 103 -16.74 6.51 -12.52
CA ALA A 103 -17.73 7.07 -13.42
C ALA A 103 -17.65 8.60 -13.54
N VAL A 104 -17.11 9.29 -12.53
CA VAL A 104 -16.95 10.76 -12.51
C VAL A 104 -15.53 11.23 -12.79
N THR A 105 -14.64 10.31 -13.15
CA THR A 105 -13.20 10.55 -13.36
C THR A 105 -12.71 9.92 -14.66
N LYS A 106 -11.58 10.40 -15.20
CA LYS A 106 -11.00 9.89 -16.46
C LYS A 106 -9.60 9.30 -16.29
N ASN A 107 -8.79 9.83 -15.38
CA ASN A 107 -7.37 9.51 -15.30
C ASN A 107 -6.91 9.01 -13.93
N ILE A 108 -7.43 9.59 -12.84
CA ILE A 108 -6.99 9.23 -11.48
C ILE A 108 -7.20 7.73 -11.23
N SER A 109 -6.23 7.10 -10.58
CA SER A 109 -6.24 5.67 -10.30
C SER A 109 -6.71 5.33 -8.89
N PHE A 110 -7.05 4.07 -8.64
CA PHE A 110 -7.60 3.59 -7.38
C PHE A 110 -6.77 2.41 -6.87
N GLY A 111 -5.86 2.68 -5.93
CA GLY A 111 -5.16 1.63 -5.18
C GLY A 111 -6.04 1.18 -4.03
N VAL A 112 -6.36 -0.12 -3.95
CA VAL A 112 -7.28 -0.64 -2.94
C VAL A 112 -6.66 -1.81 -2.18
N THR A 113 -6.74 -1.73 -0.85
CA THR A 113 -6.30 -2.80 0.03
C THR A 113 -7.27 -3.96 0.01
N VAL A 114 -6.75 -5.17 -0.24
CA VAL A 114 -7.51 -6.42 -0.04
C VAL A 114 -6.56 -7.49 0.47
N SER A 115 -6.97 -8.20 1.53
CA SER A 115 -6.12 -9.22 2.15
C SER A 115 -6.14 -10.56 1.42
N THR A 116 -4.99 -11.23 1.38
CA THR A 116 -4.82 -12.60 0.89
C THR A 116 -5.20 -13.69 1.91
N THR A 117 -5.51 -13.31 3.15
CA THR A 117 -5.57 -14.28 4.27
C THR A 117 -6.90 -15.01 4.40
N TYR A 118 -8.01 -14.36 4.06
CA TYR A 118 -9.35 -14.85 4.41
C TYR A 118 -10.26 -15.14 3.22
N GLU A 119 -10.01 -14.52 2.05
CA GLU A 119 -10.85 -14.70 0.88
C GLU A 119 -10.17 -15.57 -0.19
N GLN A 120 -10.93 -16.45 -0.84
CA GLN A 120 -10.43 -17.30 -1.92
C GLN A 120 -9.93 -16.50 -3.15
N PRO A 121 -8.75 -16.85 -3.72
CA PRO A 121 -8.13 -16.12 -4.84
C PRO A 121 -9.02 -16.04 -6.08
N PHE A 122 -9.76 -17.10 -6.39
CA PHE A 122 -10.64 -17.11 -7.55
C PHE A 122 -11.75 -16.04 -7.47
N HIS A 123 -12.28 -15.78 -6.27
CA HIS A 123 -13.33 -14.79 -6.07
C HIS A 123 -12.78 -13.37 -6.14
N LEU A 124 -11.61 -13.13 -5.53
CA LEU A 124 -10.92 -11.84 -5.62
C LEU A 124 -10.48 -11.53 -7.05
N ALA A 125 -9.94 -12.51 -7.78
CA ALA A 125 -9.55 -12.36 -9.19
C ALA A 125 -10.72 -11.83 -10.03
N ARG A 126 -11.92 -12.38 -9.84
CA ARG A 126 -13.12 -11.90 -10.54
C ARG A 126 -13.42 -10.43 -10.22
N ARG A 127 -13.37 -10.04 -8.94
CA ARG A 127 -13.70 -8.67 -8.52
C ARG A 127 -12.67 -7.67 -9.03
N LEU A 128 -11.38 -7.99 -8.94
CA LEU A 128 -10.31 -7.14 -9.46
C LEU A 128 -10.36 -7.00 -10.99
N SER A 129 -10.55 -8.09 -11.76
CA SER A 129 -10.72 -7.97 -13.21
C SER A 129 -11.97 -7.18 -13.60
N THR A 130 -13.05 -7.30 -12.82
CA THR A 130 -14.28 -6.51 -13.04
C THR A 130 -13.99 -5.02 -12.85
N LEU A 131 -13.32 -4.63 -11.75
CA LEU A 131 -12.94 -3.24 -11.54
C LEU A 131 -11.95 -2.76 -12.62
N ASP A 132 -11.00 -3.59 -13.03
CA ASP A 132 -10.05 -3.22 -14.08
C ASP A 132 -10.79 -2.92 -15.41
N HIS A 133 -11.82 -3.67 -15.77
CA HIS A 133 -12.71 -3.34 -16.89
C HIS A 133 -13.50 -2.04 -16.67
N LEU A 134 -14.22 -1.92 -15.55
CA LEU A 134 -15.11 -0.79 -15.27
C LEU A 134 -14.35 0.54 -15.16
N THR A 135 -13.14 0.49 -14.61
CA THR A 135 -12.29 1.67 -14.46
C THR A 135 -11.44 1.96 -15.70
N LYS A 136 -11.47 1.08 -16.72
CA LYS A 136 -10.61 1.12 -17.92
C LYS A 136 -9.12 1.02 -17.60
N GLY A 137 -8.78 0.13 -16.67
CA GLY A 137 -7.40 -0.14 -16.30
C GLY A 137 -6.85 0.76 -15.21
N ARG A 138 -7.69 1.36 -14.36
CA ARG A 138 -7.25 2.33 -13.34
C ARG A 138 -7.24 1.76 -11.92
N VAL A 139 -7.30 0.44 -11.76
CA VAL A 139 -7.26 -0.21 -10.44
C VAL A 139 -5.85 -0.71 -10.13
N GLY A 140 -5.45 -0.55 -8.87
CA GLY A 140 -4.27 -1.18 -8.27
C GLY A 140 -4.68 -1.94 -7.01
N TRP A 141 -3.95 -2.99 -6.67
CA TRP A 141 -4.22 -3.82 -5.51
C TRP A 141 -3.07 -3.67 -4.51
N ASN A 142 -3.38 -3.14 -3.33
CA ASN A 142 -2.49 -3.21 -2.17
C ASN A 142 -2.65 -4.56 -1.48
N ILE A 143 -1.61 -5.39 -1.59
CA ILE A 143 -1.57 -6.75 -1.08
C ILE A 143 -1.19 -6.72 0.40
N VAL A 144 -2.08 -7.21 1.26
CA VAL A 144 -1.85 -7.29 2.71
C VAL A 144 -2.17 -8.68 3.25
N THR A 145 -1.50 -9.06 4.33
CA THR A 145 -1.71 -10.35 5.00
C THR A 145 -2.62 -10.26 6.23
N SER A 146 -3.19 -9.09 6.51
CA SER A 146 -3.94 -8.78 7.75
C SER A 146 -3.10 -8.96 9.02
N TYR A 147 -3.39 -8.21 10.08
CA TYR A 147 -2.63 -8.30 11.36
C TYR A 147 -3.47 -8.12 12.62
N LEU A 148 -4.77 -7.80 12.52
CA LEU A 148 -5.67 -7.74 13.68
C LEU A 148 -6.27 -9.11 14.01
N ASP A 149 -6.08 -9.60 15.25
CA ASP A 149 -6.57 -10.92 15.68
C ASP A 149 -8.10 -11.03 15.64
N SER A 150 -8.79 -9.91 15.88
CA SER A 150 -10.24 -9.80 15.74
C SER A 150 -10.75 -10.19 14.35
N ALA A 151 -9.97 -9.97 13.28
CA ALA A 151 -10.32 -10.43 11.94
C ALA A 151 -10.31 -11.96 11.84
N ALA A 152 -9.30 -12.62 12.42
CA ALA A 152 -9.17 -14.08 12.39
C ALA A 152 -10.36 -14.75 13.08
N ARG A 153 -10.72 -14.27 14.28
CA ARG A 153 -11.88 -14.76 15.05
C ARG A 153 -13.21 -14.64 14.30
N ASN A 154 -13.40 -13.57 13.54
CA ASN A 154 -14.62 -13.35 12.78
C ASN A 154 -14.64 -14.06 11.41
N LEU A 155 -13.48 -14.42 10.86
CA LEU A 155 -13.34 -15.03 9.54
C LEU A 155 -12.99 -16.53 9.61
N GLY A 156 -13.41 -17.18 10.70
CA GLY A 156 -13.43 -18.64 10.82
C GLY A 156 -12.13 -19.28 11.32
N ARG A 157 -11.27 -18.51 12.00
CA ARG A 157 -10.08 -19.02 12.70
C ARG A 157 -10.19 -18.72 14.20
N GLU A 158 -9.48 -19.49 15.02
CA GLU A 158 -9.43 -19.24 16.47
C GLU A 158 -8.51 -18.06 16.81
N GLU A 159 -7.36 -17.99 16.13
CA GLU A 159 -6.35 -16.94 16.24
C GLU A 159 -5.70 -16.69 14.88
N GLN A 160 -4.82 -15.70 14.82
CA GLN A 160 -4.01 -15.47 13.62
C GLN A 160 -3.04 -16.60 13.31
N LEU A 161 -2.85 -16.85 12.02
CA LEU A 161 -1.70 -17.60 11.56
C LEU A 161 -0.41 -16.84 11.88
N SER A 162 0.67 -17.60 12.06
CA SER A 162 2.00 -17.01 12.25
C SER A 162 2.37 -16.08 11.09
N HIS A 163 3.22 -15.10 11.39
CA HIS A 163 3.62 -14.09 10.41
C HIS A 163 4.15 -14.71 9.11
N ASP A 164 5.07 -15.67 9.22
CA ASP A 164 5.69 -16.32 8.07
C ASP A 164 4.69 -17.19 7.28
N GLU A 165 3.80 -17.91 7.96
CA GLU A 165 2.79 -18.74 7.29
C GLU A 165 1.81 -17.88 6.48
N ARG A 166 1.47 -16.66 6.96
CA ARG A 166 0.66 -15.72 6.18
C ARG A 166 1.35 -15.29 4.89
N TYR A 167 2.66 -15.07 4.90
CA TYR A 167 3.42 -14.74 3.68
C TYR A 167 3.59 -15.95 2.75
N ALA A 168 3.75 -17.15 3.29
CA ALA A 168 3.74 -18.38 2.48
C ALA A 168 2.39 -18.59 1.77
N ILE A 169 1.27 -18.32 2.46
CA ILE A 169 -0.06 -18.30 1.84
C ILE A 169 -0.13 -17.22 0.76
N ALA A 170 0.33 -16.00 1.05
CA ALA A 170 0.29 -14.90 0.09
C ALA A 170 1.10 -15.21 -1.19
N GLU A 171 2.25 -15.89 -1.06
CA GLU A 171 3.05 -16.30 -2.23
C GLU A 171 2.26 -17.21 -3.17
N GLU A 172 1.67 -18.30 -2.64
CA GLU A 172 0.85 -19.21 -3.45
C GLU A 172 -0.43 -18.51 -3.95
N TYR A 173 -0.98 -17.58 -3.17
CA TYR A 173 -2.12 -16.76 -3.58
C TYR A 173 -1.80 -15.99 -4.86
N LEU A 174 -0.66 -15.29 -4.89
CA LEU A 174 -0.26 -14.48 -6.04
C LEU A 174 0.02 -15.34 -7.26
N GLU A 175 0.60 -16.54 -7.08
CA GLU A 175 0.77 -17.50 -8.16
C GLU A 175 -0.58 -17.87 -8.82
N VAL A 176 -1.61 -18.17 -8.01
CA VAL A 176 -2.97 -18.42 -8.51
C VAL A 176 -3.51 -17.20 -9.25
N MET A 177 -3.35 -16.00 -8.69
CA MET A 177 -3.81 -14.75 -9.30
C MET A 177 -3.15 -14.50 -10.66
N TYR A 178 -1.84 -14.67 -10.76
CA TYR A 178 -1.11 -14.51 -12.02
C TYR A 178 -1.55 -15.52 -13.07
N LYS A 179 -1.72 -16.80 -12.69
CA LYS A 179 -2.25 -17.82 -13.60
C LYS A 179 -3.64 -17.45 -14.12
N LEU A 180 -4.54 -16.96 -13.25
CA LEU A 180 -5.88 -16.53 -13.66
C LEU A 180 -5.85 -15.31 -14.59
N PHE A 181 -5.08 -14.27 -14.26
CA PHE A 181 -5.02 -13.02 -15.04
C PHE A 181 -4.25 -13.15 -16.35
N GLN A 182 -3.17 -13.92 -16.37
CA GLN A 182 -2.18 -13.92 -17.45
C GLN A 182 -2.25 -15.18 -18.31
N SER A 183 -2.49 -16.35 -17.71
CA SER A 183 -2.39 -17.63 -18.41
C SER A 183 -3.72 -18.21 -18.90
N SER A 184 -4.84 -17.87 -18.25
CA SER A 184 -6.11 -18.55 -18.52
C SER A 184 -6.74 -18.15 -19.87
N TRP A 185 -6.45 -16.95 -20.37
CA TRP A 185 -6.98 -16.41 -21.63
C TRP A 185 -5.87 -15.78 -22.46
N ARG A 186 -5.88 -16.01 -23.78
CA ARG A 186 -5.09 -15.19 -24.73
C ARG A 186 -5.74 -13.82 -24.95
N ASP A 187 -4.93 -12.84 -25.38
CA ASP A 187 -5.41 -11.49 -25.71
C ASP A 187 -6.51 -11.50 -26.80
N ASP A 188 -6.41 -12.43 -27.74
CA ASP A 188 -7.32 -12.56 -28.89
C ASP A 188 -8.43 -13.61 -28.69
N ALA A 189 -8.72 -13.99 -27.44
CA ALA A 189 -9.73 -14.99 -27.12
C ALA A 189 -11.16 -14.53 -27.45
N VAL A 190 -11.50 -13.28 -27.15
CA VAL A 190 -12.81 -12.69 -27.47
C VAL A 190 -12.80 -12.22 -28.92
N ARG A 191 -13.50 -12.96 -29.80
CA ARG A 191 -13.51 -12.72 -31.25
C ARG A 191 -14.66 -11.84 -31.73
N LEU A 192 -15.81 -11.90 -31.07
CA LEU A 192 -17.06 -11.24 -31.50
C LEU A 192 -17.41 -11.50 -32.98
N ASP A 193 -17.17 -12.73 -33.44
CA ASP A 193 -17.42 -13.14 -34.82
C ASP A 193 -18.94 -13.39 -35.01
N ARG A 194 -19.63 -12.36 -35.50
CA ARG A 194 -21.09 -12.36 -35.67
C ARG A 194 -21.56 -13.31 -36.76
N GLU A 195 -20.75 -13.51 -37.80
CA GLU A 195 -21.10 -14.38 -38.93
C GLU A 195 -20.97 -15.86 -38.53
N ALA A 196 -19.89 -16.22 -37.84
CA ALA A 196 -19.68 -17.57 -37.34
C ALA A 196 -20.48 -17.88 -36.05
N GLY A 197 -21.04 -16.87 -35.38
CA GLY A 197 -21.74 -17.02 -34.10
C GLY A 197 -20.79 -17.29 -32.92
N ILE A 198 -19.53 -16.87 -33.01
CA ILE A 198 -18.49 -17.14 -32.00
C ILE A 198 -18.18 -15.86 -31.22
N TYR A 199 -18.61 -15.81 -29.95
CA TYR A 199 -18.22 -14.72 -29.05
C TYR A 199 -16.76 -14.84 -28.62
N THR A 200 -16.38 -16.03 -28.13
CA THR A 200 -15.03 -16.40 -27.66
C THR A 200 -14.57 -17.68 -28.35
N ASP A 201 -13.31 -17.72 -28.79
CA ASP A 201 -12.68 -18.94 -29.31
C ASP A 201 -12.28 -19.87 -28.15
N PRO A 202 -12.88 -21.07 -28.03
CA PRO A 202 -12.60 -21.98 -26.92
C PRO A 202 -11.16 -22.51 -26.94
N SER A 203 -10.45 -22.48 -28.09
CA SER A 203 -9.04 -22.87 -28.15
C SER A 203 -8.08 -21.85 -27.52
N ARG A 204 -8.61 -20.68 -27.14
CA ARG A 204 -7.87 -19.53 -26.58
C ARG A 204 -8.18 -19.27 -25.11
N VAL A 205 -8.90 -20.20 -24.48
CA VAL A 205 -9.24 -20.21 -23.06
C VAL A 205 -8.84 -21.56 -22.48
N ARG A 206 -8.16 -21.56 -21.33
CA ARG A 206 -7.70 -22.78 -20.66
C ARG A 206 -7.84 -22.70 -19.16
N GLU A 207 -8.04 -23.87 -18.56
CA GLU A 207 -7.83 -24.09 -17.14
C GLU A 207 -6.40 -23.73 -16.73
N ILE A 208 -6.24 -23.29 -15.48
CA ILE A 208 -4.94 -23.00 -14.89
C ILE A 208 -4.35 -24.21 -14.15
N GLY A 209 -5.20 -25.18 -13.78
CA GLY A 209 -4.81 -26.46 -13.18
C GLY A 209 -3.92 -26.34 -11.93
N HIS A 210 -4.05 -25.27 -11.13
CA HIS A 210 -3.17 -25.02 -9.99
C HIS A 210 -3.48 -25.99 -8.84
N LYS A 211 -2.44 -26.65 -8.33
CA LYS A 211 -2.48 -27.55 -7.17
C LYS A 211 -1.28 -27.27 -6.26
N GLY A 212 -1.49 -26.44 -5.25
CA GLY A 212 -0.47 -26.08 -4.27
C GLY A 212 -0.77 -26.63 -2.87
N LYS A 213 -0.04 -26.10 -1.87
CA LYS A 213 -0.21 -26.46 -0.45
C LYS A 213 -1.49 -25.85 0.11
N TYR A 214 -1.82 -24.63 -0.32
CA TYR A 214 -2.90 -23.82 0.24
C TYR A 214 -4.15 -23.79 -0.64
N PHE A 215 -3.99 -23.87 -1.96
CA PHE A 215 -5.04 -23.68 -2.94
C PHE A 215 -5.05 -24.77 -4.00
N ASN A 216 -6.27 -25.14 -4.43
CA ASN A 216 -6.52 -26.03 -5.55
C ASN A 216 -7.58 -25.39 -6.44
N VAL A 217 -7.15 -24.86 -7.58
CA VAL A 217 -7.98 -24.02 -8.46
C VAL A 217 -7.86 -24.52 -9.89
N ALA A 218 -8.95 -25.09 -10.40
CA ALA A 218 -9.00 -25.59 -11.78
C ALA A 218 -8.93 -24.44 -12.80
N GLY A 219 -9.70 -23.38 -12.61
CA GLY A 219 -9.98 -22.41 -13.67
C GLY A 219 -11.06 -22.92 -14.64
N PRO A 220 -11.17 -22.34 -15.84
CA PRO A 220 -10.51 -21.10 -16.29
C PRO A 220 -10.95 -19.89 -15.44
N HIS A 221 -10.23 -18.77 -15.58
CA HIS A 221 -10.73 -17.49 -15.10
C HIS A 221 -12.06 -17.17 -15.80
N ILE A 222 -13.01 -16.58 -15.10
CA ILE A 222 -14.36 -16.36 -15.64
C ILE A 222 -14.55 -14.96 -16.22
N VAL A 223 -13.51 -14.13 -16.18
CA VAL A 223 -13.49 -12.78 -16.75
C VAL A 223 -12.47 -12.77 -17.88
N ASN A 224 -12.86 -12.27 -19.05
CA ASN A 224 -11.95 -12.10 -20.18
C ASN A 224 -10.85 -11.06 -19.86
N PRO A 225 -9.72 -11.06 -20.60
CA PRO A 225 -8.62 -10.14 -20.35
C PRO A 225 -9.07 -8.69 -20.18
N SER A 226 -8.72 -8.09 -19.06
CA SER A 226 -8.97 -6.68 -18.73
C SER A 226 -7.80 -5.79 -19.19
N PRO A 227 -7.96 -4.46 -19.25
CA PRO A 227 -6.95 -3.57 -19.82
C PRO A 227 -5.53 -3.73 -19.26
N GLN A 228 -5.38 -4.02 -17.97
CA GLN A 228 -4.09 -4.28 -17.33
C GLN A 228 -3.79 -5.77 -17.13
N ARG A 229 -4.79 -6.65 -17.31
CA ARG A 229 -4.84 -8.03 -16.80
C ARG A 229 -4.61 -8.10 -15.28
N THR A 230 -3.36 -7.99 -14.85
CA THR A 230 -2.99 -7.83 -13.44
C THR A 230 -3.06 -6.34 -13.07
N PRO A 231 -3.85 -5.94 -12.06
CA PRO A 231 -3.83 -4.58 -11.50
C PRO A 231 -2.41 -4.12 -11.15
N LEU A 232 -2.17 -2.81 -11.01
CA LEU A 232 -0.91 -2.34 -10.43
C LEU A 232 -0.73 -2.94 -9.03
N LEU A 233 0.41 -3.56 -8.73
CA LEU A 233 0.63 -4.21 -7.44
C LEU A 233 1.31 -3.27 -6.45
N LEU A 234 0.60 -2.97 -5.37
CA LEU A 234 1.10 -2.23 -4.22
C LEU A 234 1.33 -3.19 -3.04
N GLN A 235 2.28 -2.86 -2.19
CA GLN A 235 2.58 -3.64 -0.98
C GLN A 235 3.09 -2.72 0.12
N ALA A 236 2.87 -3.05 1.40
CA ALA A 236 3.27 -2.19 2.52
C ALA A 236 4.11 -2.90 3.61
N GLY A 237 4.32 -4.22 3.52
CA GLY A 237 5.00 -5.00 4.55
C GLY A 237 6.49 -4.70 4.70
N ALA A 238 6.92 -4.49 5.93
CA ALA A 238 8.27 -4.07 6.26
C ALA A 238 9.10 -5.07 7.09
N SER A 239 8.52 -6.21 7.47
CA SER A 239 9.26 -7.33 8.06
C SER A 239 10.23 -7.95 7.05
N LYS A 240 11.13 -8.82 7.49
CA LYS A 240 12.03 -9.57 6.58
C LYS A 240 11.25 -10.31 5.47
N ALA A 241 10.19 -11.04 5.85
CA ALA A 241 9.31 -11.72 4.90
C ALA A 241 8.56 -10.73 3.98
N GLY A 242 8.09 -9.61 4.54
CA GLY A 242 7.44 -8.53 3.79
C GLY A 242 8.35 -7.89 2.75
N LYS A 243 9.61 -7.60 3.10
CA LYS A 243 10.60 -7.03 2.19
C LYS A 243 10.95 -7.97 1.05
N LEU A 244 11.12 -9.27 1.33
CA LEU A 244 11.36 -10.28 0.30
C LEU A 244 10.17 -10.38 -0.67
N PHE A 245 8.95 -10.44 -0.12
CA PHE A 245 7.72 -10.47 -0.91
C PHE A 245 7.54 -9.20 -1.76
N ALA A 246 7.82 -8.02 -1.19
CA ALA A 246 7.78 -6.74 -1.90
C ALA A 246 8.82 -6.68 -3.04
N ALA A 247 10.05 -7.13 -2.78
CA ALA A 247 11.11 -7.19 -3.77
C ALA A 247 10.70 -8.04 -4.99
N GLN A 248 9.95 -9.13 -4.77
CA GLN A 248 9.47 -10.01 -5.83
C GLN A 248 8.27 -9.44 -6.60
N HIS A 249 7.25 -8.93 -5.89
CA HIS A 249 5.92 -8.66 -6.48
C HIS A 249 5.53 -7.18 -6.56
N ALA A 250 6.14 -6.28 -5.78
CA ALA A 250 5.66 -4.91 -5.72
C ALA A 250 6.08 -4.11 -6.97
N GLU A 251 5.14 -3.35 -7.53
CA GLU A 251 5.41 -2.24 -8.45
C GLU A 251 5.48 -0.91 -7.69
N ALA A 252 4.65 -0.79 -6.65
CA ALA A 252 4.68 0.30 -5.68
C ALA A 252 4.82 -0.24 -4.25
N ILE A 253 5.60 0.43 -3.41
CA ILE A 253 5.73 0.12 -1.99
C ILE A 253 5.23 1.31 -1.20
N PHE A 254 4.27 1.07 -0.32
CA PHE A 254 3.87 2.03 0.69
C PHE A 254 4.79 1.89 1.91
N THR A 255 5.37 2.99 2.38
CA THR A 255 6.20 3.00 3.59
C THR A 255 5.76 4.09 4.55
N SER A 256 5.69 3.74 5.82
CA SER A 256 5.49 4.60 6.97
C SER A 256 6.76 4.59 7.81
N ALA A 257 7.36 5.76 7.99
CA ALA A 257 8.52 5.95 8.83
C ALA A 257 8.45 7.36 9.42
N HIS A 258 8.99 7.54 10.62
CA HIS A 258 9.00 8.84 11.29
C HIS A 258 10.08 9.79 10.75
N ALA A 259 11.07 9.29 9.99
CA ALA A 259 12.14 10.09 9.42
C ALA A 259 12.75 9.48 8.13
N PRO A 260 13.32 10.31 7.22
CA PRO A 260 13.92 9.83 5.97
C PRO A 260 15.02 8.78 6.18
N ALA A 261 15.91 8.99 7.16
CA ALA A 261 17.02 8.08 7.45
C ALA A 261 16.56 6.65 7.81
N VAL A 262 15.37 6.51 8.41
CA VAL A 262 14.80 5.20 8.77
C VAL A 262 14.28 4.49 7.51
N ALA A 263 13.56 5.22 6.65
CA ALA A 263 13.06 4.68 5.39
C ALA A 263 14.20 4.27 4.45
N LYS A 264 15.28 5.06 4.38
CA LYS A 264 16.44 4.82 3.50
C LYS A 264 16.97 3.39 3.57
N LYS A 265 17.18 2.88 4.78
CA LYS A 265 17.74 1.53 5.00
C LYS A 265 16.82 0.45 4.43
N ASN A 266 15.53 0.52 4.75
CA ASN A 266 14.54 -0.45 4.29
C ASN A 266 14.36 -0.41 2.76
N ILE A 267 14.32 0.79 2.19
CA ILE A 267 14.22 0.99 0.73
C ILE A 267 15.43 0.39 0.01
N ALA A 268 16.64 0.67 0.51
CA ALA A 268 17.87 0.14 -0.07
C ALA A 268 17.91 -1.39 -0.01
N GLU A 269 17.50 -1.99 1.11
CA GLU A 269 17.43 -3.44 1.27
C GLU A 269 16.47 -4.08 0.27
N ILE A 270 15.24 -3.59 0.16
CA ILE A 270 14.25 -4.12 -0.79
C ILE A 270 14.75 -4.01 -2.24
N ARG A 271 15.31 -2.84 -2.60
CA ARG A 271 15.88 -2.59 -3.93
C ARG A 271 17.04 -3.52 -4.24
N GLN A 272 17.90 -3.80 -3.25
CA GLN A 272 19.02 -4.72 -3.40
C GLN A 272 18.52 -6.16 -3.57
N THR A 273 17.58 -6.61 -2.75
CA THR A 273 16.96 -7.95 -2.87
C THR A 273 16.26 -8.14 -4.21
N ALA A 274 15.53 -7.12 -4.70
CA ALA A 274 14.87 -7.16 -5.99
C ALA A 274 15.87 -7.44 -7.13
N LYS A 275 17.04 -6.78 -7.07
CA LYS A 275 18.12 -6.98 -8.04
C LYS A 275 18.79 -8.35 -7.90
N ASP A 276 19.26 -8.66 -6.69
CA ASP A 276 20.17 -9.80 -6.48
C ASP A 276 19.44 -11.14 -6.51
N THR A 277 18.20 -11.18 -6.02
CA THR A 277 17.41 -12.42 -5.90
C THR A 277 16.46 -12.61 -7.08
N PHE A 278 15.80 -11.55 -7.54
CA PHE A 278 14.75 -11.64 -8.55
C PHE A 278 15.13 -11.04 -9.91
N ASN A 279 16.36 -10.53 -10.07
CA ASN A 279 16.84 -9.89 -11.29
C ASN A 279 15.92 -8.76 -11.80
N ARG A 280 15.21 -8.09 -10.89
CA ARG A 280 14.35 -6.95 -11.20
C ARG A 280 15.15 -5.66 -11.19
N ASN A 281 14.80 -4.71 -12.05
CA ASN A 281 15.37 -3.37 -11.99
C ASN A 281 14.86 -2.63 -10.74
N PRO A 282 15.72 -2.23 -9.79
CA PRO A 282 15.29 -1.58 -8.56
C PRO A 282 14.56 -0.25 -8.77
N ASN A 283 14.79 0.42 -9.89
CA ASN A 283 14.15 1.70 -10.22
C ASN A 283 12.70 1.54 -10.70
N ASN A 284 12.29 0.31 -11.04
CA ASN A 284 10.92 0.00 -11.45
C ASN A 284 10.00 -0.28 -10.25
N ILE A 285 10.57 -0.37 -9.05
CA ILE A 285 9.85 -0.43 -7.77
C ILE A 285 9.82 0.99 -7.19
N LYS A 286 8.63 1.61 -7.22
CA LYS A 286 8.44 2.97 -6.70
C LYS A 286 8.09 2.91 -5.22
N VAL A 287 8.66 3.79 -4.41
CA VAL A 287 8.36 3.85 -2.97
C VAL A 287 7.62 5.14 -2.64
N LEU A 288 6.47 5.02 -1.99
CA LEU A 288 5.61 6.14 -1.59
C LEU A 288 5.56 6.23 -0.07
N ALA A 289 6.01 7.34 0.50
CA ALA A 289 6.02 7.53 1.95
C ALA A 289 4.69 8.13 2.47
N LEU A 290 4.25 7.70 3.64
CA LEU A 290 3.19 8.39 4.39
C LEU A 290 3.68 9.78 4.79
N VAL A 291 2.89 10.82 4.50
CA VAL A 291 3.10 12.17 5.02
C VAL A 291 1.73 12.79 5.31
N THR A 292 1.61 13.52 6.43
CA THR A 292 0.38 14.25 6.75
C THR A 292 0.70 15.75 6.84
N PRO A 293 0.36 16.58 5.84
CA PRO A 293 0.61 18.00 5.88
C PRO A 293 -0.55 18.78 6.54
N ILE A 294 -0.20 19.83 7.30
CA ILE A 294 -1.11 20.91 7.72
C ILE A 294 -0.54 22.21 7.13
N LEU A 295 -1.20 22.71 6.09
CA LEU A 295 -0.73 23.84 5.29
C LEU A 295 -1.45 25.14 5.68
N GLY A 296 -0.68 26.22 5.75
CA GLY A 296 -1.20 27.60 5.84
C GLY A 296 -0.47 28.49 4.83
N ARG A 297 -1.07 29.62 4.46
CA ARG A 297 -0.38 30.61 3.60
C ARG A 297 0.79 31.26 4.32
N THR A 298 0.71 31.33 5.64
CA THR A 298 1.81 31.69 6.54
C THR A 298 2.03 30.59 7.57
N GLU A 299 3.19 30.63 8.23
CA GLU A 299 3.50 29.70 9.32
C GLU A 299 2.52 29.84 10.48
N GLU A 300 2.08 31.06 10.79
CA GLU A 300 1.09 31.33 11.84
C GLU A 300 -0.27 30.72 11.50
N GLU A 301 -0.70 30.76 10.23
CA GLU A 301 -1.93 30.11 9.80
C GLU A 301 -1.84 28.58 9.93
N ALA A 302 -0.73 27.99 9.49
CA ALA A 302 -0.50 26.55 9.61
C ALA A 302 -0.48 26.11 11.09
N LYS A 303 0.20 26.89 11.94
CA LYS A 303 0.26 26.64 13.37
C LYS A 303 -1.10 26.79 14.05
N ALA A 304 -1.88 27.80 13.66
CA ALA A 304 -3.23 28.00 14.16
C ALA A 304 -4.15 26.82 13.81
N LYS A 305 -4.09 26.32 12.56
CA LYS A 305 -4.80 25.09 12.16
C LYS A 305 -4.38 23.89 13.00
N TYR A 306 -3.07 23.69 13.20
CA TYR A 306 -2.57 22.61 14.05
C TYR A 306 -3.09 22.70 15.50
N ASP A 307 -3.04 23.89 16.10
CA ASP A 307 -3.50 24.10 17.48
C ASP A 307 -5.01 23.94 17.64
N ASP A 308 -5.77 24.26 16.58
CA ASP A 308 -7.21 23.99 16.52
C ASP A 308 -7.49 22.49 16.43
N TYR A 309 -6.89 21.79 15.44
CA TYR A 309 -7.09 20.35 15.23
C TYR A 309 -6.67 19.51 16.45
N LYS A 310 -5.58 19.90 17.13
CA LYS A 310 -5.09 19.23 18.34
C LYS A 310 -6.15 19.17 19.45
N GLN A 311 -7.08 20.12 19.53
CA GLN A 311 -8.14 20.12 20.55
C GLN A 311 -9.17 18.99 20.34
N TYR A 312 -9.29 18.51 19.10
CA TYR A 312 -10.24 17.47 18.71
C TYR A 312 -9.61 16.08 18.59
N ALA A 313 -8.28 15.98 18.61
CA ALA A 313 -7.56 14.71 18.57
C ALA A 313 -7.93 13.82 19.77
N SER A 314 -8.10 12.52 19.55
CA SER A 314 -8.42 11.54 20.59
C SER A 314 -7.18 10.74 20.98
N LEU A 315 -6.66 10.99 22.18
CA LEU A 315 -5.51 10.25 22.72
C LEU A 315 -5.82 8.77 22.94
N GLU A 316 -7.02 8.45 23.41
CA GLU A 316 -7.50 7.07 23.58
C GLU A 316 -7.62 6.34 22.24
N GLY A 317 -8.10 7.04 21.21
CA GLY A 317 -8.13 6.52 19.84
C GLY A 317 -6.72 6.30 19.29
N ALA A 318 -5.80 7.24 19.52
CA ALA A 318 -4.41 7.11 19.12
C ALA A 318 -3.72 5.91 19.76
N LEU A 319 -3.98 5.64 21.05
CA LEU A 319 -3.46 4.46 21.74
C LEU A 319 -4.09 3.16 21.24
N SER A 320 -5.36 3.19 20.82
CA SER A 320 -6.02 2.05 20.18
C SER A 320 -5.38 1.69 18.84
N LEU A 321 -5.16 2.69 17.98
CA LEU A 321 -4.44 2.52 16.71
C LEU A 321 -3.03 2.00 16.94
N PHE A 322 -2.26 2.66 17.81
CA PHE A 322 -0.92 2.22 18.18
C PHE A 322 -0.90 0.77 18.68
N GLY A 323 -1.85 0.40 19.54
CA GLY A 323 -1.98 -0.96 20.04
C GLY A 323 -2.21 -1.97 18.94
N GLY A 324 -3.13 -1.71 18.00
CA GLY A 324 -3.35 -2.61 16.87
C GLY A 324 -2.15 -2.70 15.92
N TRP A 325 -1.50 -1.56 15.60
CA TRP A 325 -0.33 -1.50 14.72
C TRP A 325 0.93 -2.13 15.30
N THR A 326 1.01 -2.35 16.60
CA THR A 326 2.23 -2.85 17.24
C THR A 326 2.01 -4.12 18.04
N GLY A 327 0.77 -4.46 18.36
CA GLY A 327 0.44 -5.48 19.35
C GLY A 327 0.75 -5.05 20.80
N MET A 328 1.16 -3.80 21.04
CA MET A 328 1.57 -3.32 22.36
C MET A 328 0.41 -2.62 23.09
N ASP A 329 -0.07 -3.22 24.19
CA ASP A 329 -1.04 -2.57 25.07
C ASP A 329 -0.32 -1.61 26.04
N LEU A 330 -0.33 -0.31 25.73
CA LEU A 330 0.28 0.70 26.60
C LEU A 330 -0.53 0.98 27.88
N ASN A 331 -1.72 0.39 28.04
CA ASN A 331 -2.50 0.53 29.28
C ASN A 331 -1.84 -0.16 30.48
N GLN A 332 -0.94 -1.11 30.25
CA GLN A 332 -0.21 -1.81 31.31
C GLN A 332 0.80 -0.92 32.04
N TYR A 333 1.15 0.25 31.48
CA TYR A 333 2.11 1.19 32.03
C TYR A 333 1.45 2.34 32.80
N GLY A 334 2.13 2.84 33.82
CA GLY A 334 1.70 4.00 34.60
C GLY A 334 1.65 5.29 33.78
N ASP A 335 0.80 6.24 34.17
CA ASP A 335 0.61 7.51 33.45
C ASP A 335 1.91 8.34 33.36
N ASP A 336 2.72 8.27 34.41
CA ASP A 336 4.01 8.95 34.53
C ASP A 336 5.21 8.02 34.25
N GLU A 337 4.98 6.79 33.79
CA GLU A 337 6.06 5.83 33.54
C GLU A 337 6.84 6.23 32.28
N GLU A 338 8.18 6.24 32.37
CA GLU A 338 9.06 6.55 31.24
C GLU A 338 9.26 5.28 30.40
N LEU A 339 8.65 5.26 29.22
CA LEU A 339 8.58 4.08 28.35
C LEU A 339 9.93 3.66 27.75
N ARG A 340 10.97 4.50 27.83
CA ARG A 340 12.35 4.10 27.48
C ARG A 340 13.03 3.27 28.58
N GLN A 341 12.43 3.17 29.76
CA GLN A 341 12.99 2.49 30.93
C GLN A 341 12.21 1.24 31.36
N VAL A 342 11.14 0.87 30.65
CA VAL A 342 10.32 -0.32 30.95
C VAL A 342 11.08 -1.62 30.67
N GLU A 343 10.54 -2.80 30.93
CA GLU A 343 11.26 -4.06 30.60
C GLU A 343 11.13 -4.44 29.10
N SER A 344 10.03 -4.06 28.45
CA SER A 344 9.76 -4.44 27.05
C SER A 344 10.71 -3.75 26.06
N ASN A 345 11.58 -4.55 25.42
CA ASN A 345 12.49 -4.06 24.37
C ASN A 345 11.74 -3.47 23.16
N ALA A 346 10.60 -4.06 22.82
CA ALA A 346 9.74 -3.62 21.72
C ALA A 346 9.19 -2.19 21.95
N VAL A 347 8.71 -1.92 23.18
CA VAL A 347 8.24 -0.59 23.58
C VAL A 347 9.40 0.40 23.59
N LYS A 348 10.55 0.02 24.20
CA LYS A 348 11.75 0.88 24.21
C LYS A 348 12.15 1.30 22.80
N SER A 349 12.35 0.33 21.91
CA SER A 349 12.85 0.58 20.56
C SER A 349 11.93 1.51 19.77
N THR A 350 10.62 1.28 19.87
CA THR A 350 9.61 2.13 19.21
C THR A 350 9.66 3.56 19.74
N VAL A 351 9.64 3.72 21.07
CA VAL A 351 9.65 5.03 21.73
C VAL A 351 10.98 5.76 21.53
N GLU A 352 12.11 5.05 21.56
CA GLU A 352 13.42 5.61 21.24
C GLU A 352 13.48 6.12 19.79
N GLY A 353 12.85 5.41 18.86
CA GLY A 353 12.65 5.87 17.48
C GLY A 353 11.99 7.24 17.43
N TYR A 354 10.85 7.40 18.10
CA TYR A 354 10.15 8.69 18.15
C TYR A 354 10.95 9.77 18.91
N ALA A 355 11.58 9.40 20.01
CA ALA A 355 12.31 10.33 20.87
C ALA A 355 13.53 10.96 20.20
N ARG A 356 14.16 10.29 19.23
CA ARG A 356 15.32 10.81 18.48
C ARG A 356 15.04 12.15 17.79
N PHE A 357 13.79 12.41 17.44
CA PHE A 357 13.35 13.62 16.74
C PHE A 357 12.59 14.59 17.66
N SER A 358 12.60 14.32 18.97
CA SER A 358 11.99 15.15 19.99
C SER A 358 13.04 15.95 20.78
N PRO A 359 12.62 16.98 21.54
CA PRO A 359 13.54 17.72 22.41
C PRO A 359 14.31 16.77 23.35
N VAL A 360 15.62 17.00 23.52
CA VAL A 360 16.54 16.09 24.25
C VAL A 360 16.06 15.68 25.64
N ASN A 361 15.28 16.52 26.32
CA ASN A 361 14.77 16.28 27.68
C ASN A 361 13.27 15.90 27.72
N SER A 362 12.64 15.55 26.59
CA SER A 362 11.24 15.12 26.59
C SER A 362 11.12 13.79 27.33
N LYS A 363 10.15 13.69 28.25
CA LYS A 363 9.75 12.44 28.89
C LYS A 363 8.75 11.73 27.97
N TRP A 364 8.93 10.42 27.75
CA TRP A 364 8.06 9.63 26.89
C TRP A 364 7.17 8.72 27.72
N THR A 365 5.98 9.20 28.04
CA THR A 365 4.94 8.39 28.68
C THR A 365 3.93 7.91 27.64
N LYS A 366 2.96 7.09 28.04
CA LYS A 366 1.85 6.71 27.13
C LYS A 366 1.07 7.93 26.63
N HIS A 367 1.00 9.01 27.40
CA HIS A 367 0.40 10.27 26.96
C HIS A 367 1.22 10.89 25.82
N THR A 368 2.54 10.95 25.94
CA THR A 368 3.42 11.49 24.88
C THR A 368 3.31 10.68 23.60
N VAL A 369 3.24 9.34 23.70
CA VAL A 369 2.98 8.47 22.54
C VAL A 369 1.63 8.78 21.92
N ALA A 370 0.59 8.92 22.74
CA ALA A 370 -0.74 9.27 22.25
C ALA A 370 -0.75 10.62 21.53
N GLU A 371 -0.12 11.66 22.09
CA GLU A 371 -0.03 12.97 21.44
C GLU A 371 0.70 12.89 20.09
N HIS A 372 1.81 12.15 20.04
CA HIS A 372 2.60 11.95 18.84
C HIS A 372 1.78 11.30 17.71
N VAL A 373 0.99 10.26 18.05
CA VAL A 373 0.22 9.47 17.08
C VAL A 373 -1.13 10.11 16.72
N SER A 374 -1.66 10.98 17.58
CA SER A 374 -3.05 11.47 17.49
C SER A 374 -3.40 12.27 16.23
N LEU A 375 -2.41 12.81 15.53
CA LEU A 375 -2.56 13.55 14.27
C LEU A 375 -1.58 13.02 13.24
N GLY A 376 -2.08 12.35 12.19
CA GLY A 376 -1.27 11.83 11.10
C GLY A 376 -0.63 10.45 11.34
N GLY A 377 -0.98 9.79 12.45
CA GLY A 377 -0.59 8.41 12.73
C GLY A 377 0.90 8.25 12.96
N ASN A 378 1.50 7.25 12.31
CA ASN A 378 2.92 6.90 12.50
C ASN A 378 3.87 7.55 11.46
N GLY A 379 3.34 8.43 10.60
CA GLY A 379 4.11 9.19 9.62
C GLY A 379 4.45 10.61 10.09
N PRO A 380 5.32 11.33 9.38
CA PRO A 380 5.62 12.72 9.67
C PRO A 380 4.38 13.62 9.51
N LEU A 381 4.13 14.43 10.54
CA LEU A 381 3.19 15.55 10.50
C LEU A 381 3.94 16.82 10.12
N LEU A 382 3.70 17.35 8.92
CA LEU A 382 4.40 18.53 8.40
C LEU A 382 3.51 19.77 8.53
N VAL A 383 3.81 20.64 9.48
CA VAL A 383 3.04 21.87 9.73
C VAL A 383 3.81 23.07 9.20
N GLY A 384 3.27 23.79 8.20
CA GLY A 384 3.94 24.98 7.68
C GLY A 384 3.35 25.55 6.40
N THR A 385 4.14 26.42 5.77
CA THR A 385 3.85 26.99 4.45
C THR A 385 4.08 25.96 3.33
N PRO A 386 3.57 26.19 2.11
CA PRO A 386 3.83 25.30 0.97
C PRO A 386 5.32 25.10 0.71
N THR A 387 6.11 26.16 0.84
CA THR A 387 7.57 26.12 0.67
C THR A 387 8.21 25.20 1.71
N GLN A 388 7.89 25.37 2.99
CA GLN A 388 8.44 24.53 4.08
C GLN A 388 8.06 23.05 3.90
N VAL A 389 6.80 22.78 3.55
CA VAL A 389 6.36 21.40 3.32
C VAL A 389 7.06 20.81 2.08
N ALA A 390 7.16 21.55 0.98
CA ALA A 390 7.87 21.10 -0.22
C ALA A 390 9.37 20.85 0.03
N ASP A 391 10.02 21.69 0.86
CA ASP A 391 11.42 21.48 1.28
C ASP A 391 11.59 20.15 2.01
N SER A 392 10.68 19.83 2.94
CA SER A 392 10.68 18.52 3.62
C SER A 392 10.43 17.37 2.66
N LEU A 393 9.52 17.51 1.69
CA LEU A 393 9.31 16.45 0.68
C LEU A 393 10.56 16.22 -0.18
N GLU A 394 11.28 17.27 -0.57
CA GLU A 394 12.57 17.14 -1.28
C GLU A 394 13.65 16.47 -0.42
N GLU A 395 13.68 16.71 0.89
CA GLU A 395 14.55 16.01 1.84
C GLU A 395 14.26 14.51 1.84
N TRP A 396 12.99 14.11 1.95
CA TRP A 396 12.59 12.70 1.86
C TRP A 396 13.05 12.04 0.56
N VAL A 397 12.87 12.72 -0.58
CA VAL A 397 13.28 12.22 -1.90
C VAL A 397 14.80 12.05 -1.94
N THR A 398 15.55 13.03 -1.48
CA THR A 398 17.01 13.06 -1.55
C THR A 398 17.65 12.07 -0.58
N GLU A 399 17.17 12.02 0.66
CA GLU A 399 17.79 11.21 1.72
C GLU A 399 17.34 9.75 1.68
N ALA A 400 16.03 9.51 1.54
CA ALA A 400 15.45 8.18 1.58
C ALA A 400 15.30 7.53 0.19
N GLY A 401 15.33 8.32 -0.88
CA GLY A 401 15.18 7.81 -2.24
C GLY A 401 13.75 7.41 -2.59
N VAL A 402 12.76 8.05 -1.96
CA VAL A 402 11.33 7.83 -2.29
C VAL A 402 10.99 8.36 -3.69
N ASP A 403 9.89 7.86 -4.24
CA ASP A 403 9.33 8.23 -5.54
C ASP A 403 8.12 9.14 -5.42
N GLY A 404 7.57 9.30 -4.22
CA GLY A 404 6.41 10.11 -3.97
C GLY A 404 5.81 9.86 -2.59
N PHE A 405 4.53 10.23 -2.44
CA PHE A 405 3.88 10.33 -1.14
C PHE A 405 2.42 9.86 -1.19
N ASN A 406 2.05 9.12 -0.16
CA ASN A 406 0.66 8.84 0.22
C ASN A 406 0.28 9.88 1.27
N PHE A 407 -0.54 10.88 0.90
CA PHE A 407 -0.92 11.96 1.81
C PHE A 407 -2.07 11.55 2.72
N GLY A 408 -1.80 11.45 4.01
CA GLY A 408 -2.83 11.36 5.05
C GLY A 408 -3.56 12.68 5.22
N TYR A 409 -4.74 12.63 5.82
CA TYR A 409 -5.52 13.81 6.18
C TYR A 409 -5.64 13.97 7.70
N VAL A 410 -5.75 15.23 8.14
CA VAL A 410 -6.17 15.57 9.50
C VAL A 410 -7.65 15.92 9.52
N LEU A 411 -8.08 16.75 8.57
CA LEU A 411 -9.47 17.20 8.45
C LEU A 411 -9.98 16.94 7.04
N PHE A 412 -11.08 16.20 6.89
CA PHE A 412 -11.62 15.85 5.59
C PHE A 412 -12.78 16.78 5.18
N PRO A 413 -12.81 17.34 3.95
CA PRO A 413 -11.82 17.23 2.87
C PRO A 413 -10.76 18.34 2.91
N GLN A 414 -10.71 19.17 3.95
CA GLN A 414 -9.90 20.40 3.97
C GLN A 414 -8.41 20.14 3.74
N SER A 415 -7.83 19.06 4.29
CA SER A 415 -6.43 18.70 4.04
C SER A 415 -6.14 18.51 2.54
N PHE A 416 -7.03 17.86 1.79
CA PHE A 416 -6.84 17.66 0.34
C PHE A 416 -7.05 18.94 -0.46
N LYS A 417 -7.97 19.81 -0.04
CA LYS A 417 -8.12 21.16 -0.64
C LYS A 417 -6.88 22.00 -0.43
N ASP A 418 -6.33 22.01 0.79
CA ASP A 418 -5.11 22.75 1.09
C ASP A 418 -3.91 22.22 0.29
N ILE A 419 -3.79 20.90 0.12
CA ILE A 419 -2.76 20.32 -0.76
C ILE A 419 -2.94 20.79 -2.20
N SER A 420 -4.16 20.69 -2.74
CA SER A 420 -4.51 21.12 -4.10
C SER A 420 -4.20 22.60 -4.34
N ASP A 421 -4.64 23.47 -3.43
CA ASP A 421 -4.63 24.92 -3.64
C ASP A 421 -3.28 25.56 -3.28
N LEU A 422 -2.52 24.93 -2.39
CA LEU A 422 -1.30 25.53 -1.83
C LEU A 422 -0.04 24.73 -2.20
N LEU A 423 -0.03 23.41 -1.98
CA LEU A 423 1.18 22.59 -2.16
C LEU A 423 1.43 22.20 -3.62
N ILE A 424 0.40 21.80 -4.36
CA ILE A 424 0.55 21.40 -5.77
C ILE A 424 1.15 22.53 -6.64
N PRO A 425 0.71 23.80 -6.55
CA PRO A 425 1.34 24.90 -7.28
C PRO A 425 2.82 25.09 -6.93
N GLU A 426 3.18 24.95 -5.66
CA GLU A 426 4.57 25.03 -5.21
C GLU A 426 5.41 23.90 -5.83
N LEU A 427 4.93 22.64 -5.76
CA LEU A 427 5.63 21.49 -6.35
C LEU A 427 5.81 21.62 -7.87
N ARG A 428 4.81 22.14 -8.59
CA ARG A 428 4.91 22.44 -10.03
C ARG A 428 5.95 23.50 -10.31
N SER A 429 5.97 24.59 -9.55
CA SER A 429 6.95 25.67 -9.72
C SER A 429 8.39 25.18 -9.54
N ARG A 430 8.58 24.12 -8.74
CA ARG A 430 9.87 23.45 -8.49
C ARG A 430 10.21 22.36 -9.49
N GLY A 431 9.33 22.06 -10.45
CA GLY A 431 9.49 20.95 -11.39
C GLY A 431 9.38 19.55 -10.76
N LEU A 432 8.75 19.44 -9.58
CA LEU A 432 8.58 18.19 -8.84
C LEU A 432 7.25 17.50 -9.12
N PHE A 433 6.35 18.17 -9.84
CA PHE A 433 5.04 17.62 -10.16
C PHE A 433 4.61 18.05 -11.55
N TRP A 434 3.79 17.21 -12.18
CA TRP A 434 3.34 17.43 -13.54
C TRP A 434 2.20 18.46 -13.65
N ASP A 435 1.99 18.96 -14.87
CA ASP A 435 0.81 19.74 -15.23
C ASP A 435 -0.39 18.86 -15.58
N ASP A 436 -0.16 17.71 -16.21
CA ASP A 436 -1.21 16.75 -16.57
C ASP A 436 -0.69 15.31 -16.61
N TYR A 437 -1.63 14.37 -16.66
CA TYR A 437 -1.36 12.93 -16.73
C TYR A 437 -0.49 12.56 -17.93
N ALA A 438 0.54 11.74 -17.70
CA ALA A 438 1.49 11.32 -18.74
C ALA A 438 0.82 10.57 -19.90
N VAL A 439 -0.22 9.79 -19.60
CA VAL A 439 -1.04 9.08 -20.59
C VAL A 439 -2.51 9.40 -20.33
N PRO A 440 -3.07 10.46 -20.94
CA PRO A 440 -4.47 10.83 -20.74
C PRO A 440 -5.44 9.70 -21.13
N GLY A 441 -6.27 9.28 -20.18
CA GLY A 441 -7.19 8.15 -20.30
C GLY A 441 -6.50 6.77 -20.34
N GLY A 442 -5.19 6.73 -20.05
CA GLY A 442 -4.39 5.51 -19.94
C GLY A 442 -4.67 4.74 -18.65
N THR A 443 -4.09 3.54 -18.57
CA THR A 443 -4.17 2.70 -17.38
C THR A 443 -3.38 3.31 -16.21
N TYR A 444 -3.57 2.74 -15.01
CA TYR A 444 -2.78 3.08 -13.84
C TYR A 444 -1.30 2.85 -14.15
N ARG A 445 -0.94 1.68 -14.67
CA ARG A 445 0.45 1.35 -15.00
C ARG A 445 1.09 2.27 -16.05
N GLU A 446 0.35 2.66 -17.09
CA GLU A 446 0.83 3.61 -18.11
C GLU A 446 1.15 4.98 -17.51
N ASN A 447 0.28 5.51 -16.64
CA ASN A 447 0.51 6.79 -15.96
C ASN A 447 1.56 6.70 -14.86
N PHE A 448 1.63 5.56 -14.16
CA PHE A 448 2.56 5.33 -13.06
C PHE A 448 4.02 5.26 -13.54
N TYR A 449 4.25 4.64 -14.69
CA TYR A 449 5.58 4.61 -15.32
C TYR A 449 5.81 5.75 -16.33
N GLY A 450 4.75 6.46 -16.74
CA GLY A 450 4.82 7.48 -17.78
C GLY A 450 5.11 6.91 -19.17
N ILE A 451 4.73 5.66 -19.43
CA ILE A 451 5.04 4.93 -20.67
C ILE A 451 3.73 4.52 -21.36
N PRO A 452 3.35 5.20 -22.46
CA PRO A 452 2.21 4.77 -23.28
C PRO A 452 2.40 3.33 -23.77
N GLY A 453 1.36 2.50 -23.63
CA GLY A 453 1.39 1.08 -24.01
C GLY A 453 1.87 0.13 -22.92
N GLN A 454 2.48 0.61 -21.82
CA GLN A 454 2.90 -0.24 -20.69
C GLN A 454 1.70 -0.64 -19.81
N LYS A 455 0.83 -1.48 -20.35
CA LYS A 455 -0.42 -1.87 -19.68
C LYS A 455 -0.27 -3.10 -18.80
N TYR A 456 0.62 -4.02 -19.15
CA TYR A 456 0.90 -5.24 -18.41
C TYR A 456 2.10 -5.07 -17.47
N PRO A 457 2.27 -5.95 -16.46
CA PRO A 457 3.49 -5.96 -15.66
C PRO A 457 4.75 -5.94 -16.55
N LEU A 458 5.81 -5.28 -16.06
CA LEU A 458 7.08 -5.18 -16.80
C LEU A 458 7.67 -6.56 -17.07
N GLU A 459 8.52 -6.70 -18.09
CA GLU A 459 9.05 -8.00 -18.53
C GLU A 459 9.77 -8.76 -17.41
N GLU A 460 10.51 -8.05 -16.55
CA GLU A 460 11.20 -8.65 -15.41
C GLU A 460 10.29 -9.09 -14.25
N HIS A 461 9.00 -8.70 -14.29
CA HIS A 461 8.07 -9.01 -13.21
C HIS A 461 7.62 -10.48 -13.30
N VAL A 462 7.57 -11.19 -12.16
CA VAL A 462 7.19 -12.62 -12.12
C VAL A 462 5.86 -12.92 -12.80
N ALA A 463 4.86 -12.05 -12.66
CA ALA A 463 3.57 -12.17 -13.35
C ALA A 463 3.68 -12.25 -14.89
N SER A 464 4.69 -11.62 -15.50
CA SER A 464 4.89 -11.61 -16.95
C SER A 464 5.26 -12.97 -17.51
N SER A 465 5.93 -13.82 -16.72
CA SER A 465 6.23 -15.21 -17.08
C SER A 465 4.98 -16.09 -17.27
N HIS A 466 3.82 -15.64 -16.77
CA HIS A 466 2.55 -16.34 -16.89
C HIS A 466 1.74 -15.91 -18.12
N LEU A 467 2.16 -14.88 -18.87
CA LEU A 467 1.38 -14.35 -19.99
C LEU A 467 1.28 -15.38 -21.11
N TRP A 468 0.04 -15.75 -21.47
CA TRP A 468 -0.21 -16.54 -22.67
C TRP A 468 -0.33 -15.61 -23.89
N SER A 469 0.80 -15.27 -24.50
CA SER A 469 0.86 -14.45 -25.71
C SER A 469 0.64 -15.29 -26.99
N PHE A 470 0.26 -14.59 -28.07
CA PHE A 470 0.23 -15.15 -29.42
C PHE A 470 1.48 -14.70 -30.17
N GLU A 471 2.35 -15.63 -30.53
CA GLU A 471 3.39 -15.35 -31.52
C GLU A 471 2.82 -15.46 -32.94
N LEU A 472 2.83 -14.33 -33.66
CA LEU A 472 2.58 -14.30 -35.11
C LEU A 472 3.86 -14.70 -35.86
N GLY A 473 4.04 -16.00 -36.13
CA GLY A 473 4.76 -16.48 -37.33
C GLY A 473 6.13 -17.16 -37.13
N GLU A 474 6.17 -18.41 -37.62
CA GLU A 474 7.31 -19.23 -38.07
C GLU A 474 8.42 -19.61 -37.09
N HIS A 475 8.13 -20.57 -36.21
CA HIS A 475 9.04 -21.69 -36.00
C HIS A 475 8.25 -23.00 -35.85
N HIS A 476 8.57 -23.99 -36.70
CA HIS A 476 8.29 -25.38 -36.39
C HIS A 476 8.98 -25.73 -35.08
N ILE A 477 8.23 -25.96 -34.02
CA ILE A 477 8.69 -26.73 -32.87
C ILE A 477 7.88 -28.02 -32.89
N GLY A 478 8.46 -29.04 -33.52
CA GLY A 478 8.27 -30.41 -33.06
C GLY A 478 9.12 -30.61 -31.81
N GLY A 479 8.60 -31.35 -30.84
CA GLY A 479 9.36 -31.77 -29.66
C GLY A 479 8.55 -31.60 -28.38
N ASP A 480 8.39 -32.73 -27.70
CA ASP A 480 7.65 -32.93 -26.47
C ASP A 480 8.00 -31.95 -25.34
N PHE A 481 7.00 -31.62 -24.52
CA PHE A 481 7.21 -31.01 -23.21
C PHE A 481 7.91 -32.03 -22.30
N GLU A 482 9.23 -31.95 -22.19
CA GLU A 482 9.96 -32.49 -21.04
C GLU A 482 10.12 -31.40 -19.98
N ASP A 483 9.76 -31.77 -18.75
CA ASP A 483 9.90 -30.99 -17.52
C ASP A 483 11.34 -30.48 -17.34
N ASN A 484 11.53 -29.16 -17.45
CA ASN A 484 12.68 -28.51 -16.82
C ASN A 484 12.31 -28.21 -15.37
N ASP A 485 12.41 -29.25 -14.57
CA ASP A 485 12.39 -29.23 -13.12
C ASP A 485 13.66 -28.49 -12.65
N VAL A 486 13.57 -27.18 -12.42
CA VAL A 486 14.47 -26.55 -11.45
C VAL A 486 14.06 -27.17 -10.12
N SER A 487 14.82 -28.19 -9.70
CA SER A 487 14.40 -29.05 -8.62
C SER A 487 14.06 -28.21 -7.38
N LYS A 488 12.89 -28.46 -6.79
CA LYS A 488 12.47 -27.86 -5.51
C LYS A 488 13.55 -27.95 -4.42
N GLN A 489 14.54 -28.83 -4.56
CA GLN A 489 15.68 -28.96 -3.66
C GLN A 489 16.66 -27.78 -3.73
N GLU A 490 16.84 -27.10 -4.86
CA GLU A 490 17.74 -25.92 -4.96
C GLU A 490 17.12 -24.66 -4.36
N LEU A 491 15.80 -24.47 -4.50
CA LEU A 491 15.09 -23.37 -3.84
C LEU A 491 14.98 -23.57 -2.32
N VAL A 492 14.81 -24.81 -1.86
CA VAL A 492 14.81 -25.14 -0.43
C VAL A 492 16.22 -25.01 0.17
N SER A 493 17.29 -25.39 -0.55
CA SER A 493 18.65 -25.24 -0.01
C SER A 493 19.10 -23.78 0.09
N ILE A 494 18.65 -22.89 -0.79
CA ILE A 494 18.91 -21.44 -0.70
C ILE A 494 18.18 -20.83 0.51
N ILE A 495 17.01 -21.37 0.88
CA ILE A 495 16.26 -20.94 2.08
C ILE A 495 16.91 -21.49 3.35
N ASP A 496 17.38 -22.74 3.34
CA ASP A 496 18.04 -23.37 4.50
C ASP A 496 19.44 -22.79 4.78
N ASP A 497 20.21 -22.41 3.76
CA ASP A 497 21.52 -21.75 3.97
C ASP A 497 21.38 -20.30 4.49
N ALA A 498 20.21 -19.68 4.31
CA ALA A 498 19.88 -18.35 4.83
C ALA A 498 19.31 -18.36 6.26
N VAL A 499 18.95 -19.54 6.79
CA VAL A 499 18.36 -19.74 8.11
C VAL A 499 19.16 -20.81 8.84
N GLY A 500 20.16 -20.38 9.61
CA GLY A 500 21.05 -21.28 10.34
C GLY A 500 20.31 -22.35 11.17
N ASN A 501 20.90 -23.56 11.14
CA ASN A 501 20.46 -24.81 11.78
C ASN A 501 19.82 -24.64 13.18
N PRO A 502 18.62 -25.20 13.44
CA PRO A 502 17.91 -25.04 14.71
C PRO A 502 18.37 -26.09 15.72
N ASP A 503 19.39 -25.77 16.52
CA ASP A 503 19.72 -26.57 17.70
C ASP A 503 20.44 -25.71 18.75
N VAL A 504 19.82 -24.61 19.17
CA VAL A 504 20.01 -24.00 20.49
C VAL A 504 18.69 -23.39 20.93
N LEU A 505 18.05 -23.98 21.93
CA LEU A 505 16.96 -23.37 22.68
C LEU A 505 17.52 -22.15 23.42
N ASP A 506 17.10 -20.95 23.02
CA ASP A 506 17.21 -19.76 23.87
C ASP A 506 15.82 -19.16 24.04
N GLU A 507 15.36 -19.13 25.29
CA GLU A 507 14.13 -18.50 25.71
C GLU A 507 14.33 -16.98 25.69
N GLY A 508 13.63 -16.30 24.79
CA GLY A 508 13.44 -14.85 24.85
C GLY A 508 14.06 -14.07 23.70
N SER A 509 13.27 -13.80 22.66
CA SER A 509 13.51 -12.65 21.78
C SER A 509 12.16 -12.00 21.42
N GLY A 510 11.90 -10.85 22.03
CA GLY A 510 10.73 -10.02 21.79
C GLY A 510 10.90 -9.10 20.58
N ASP A 511 10.95 -9.67 19.38
CA ASP A 511 11.14 -8.93 18.11
C ASP A 511 9.86 -8.76 17.26
N SER A 512 8.66 -9.09 17.78
CA SER A 512 7.43 -9.05 16.98
C SER A 512 6.68 -7.71 16.95
N ALA A 513 7.03 -6.73 17.78
CA ALA A 513 6.17 -5.55 17.99
C ALA A 513 6.57 -4.28 17.20
N ALA A 514 7.77 -4.24 16.63
CA ALA A 514 8.26 -3.06 15.89
C ALA A 514 7.88 -3.07 14.40
N GLU A 515 7.36 -4.18 13.86
CA GLU A 515 7.26 -4.39 12.41
C GLU A 515 5.83 -4.29 11.84
N VAL A 516 4.80 -4.14 12.68
CA VAL A 516 3.39 -4.09 12.24
C VAL A 516 2.90 -2.67 11.92
N CYS A 517 3.72 -1.64 12.21
CA CYS A 517 3.48 -0.21 11.93
C CYS A 517 3.28 0.16 10.44
N LEU A 518 3.31 -0.83 9.55
CA LEU A 518 3.47 -0.70 8.11
C LEU A 518 2.40 -1.47 7.31
N ALA A 519 1.51 -2.21 7.97
CA ALA A 519 0.45 -2.98 7.31
C ALA A 519 -0.91 -2.26 7.30
#